data_AF-A0A7X1KNR3-F1
#
_entry.id   AF-A0A7X1KNR3-F1
#
_cell.length_a   1.000
_cell.length_b   1.000
_cell.length_c   1.000
_cell.angle_alpha   90.00
_cell.angle_beta   90.00
_cell.angle_gamma   90.00
#
_symmetry.space_group_name_H-M   'P 1'
#
loop_
_entity.id
_entity.type
_entity.pdbx_description
1 polymer ?
#
loop_
_entity_poly.entity_id
_entity_poly.type
_entity_poly.pdbx_seq_one_letter_code
_entity_poly.pdbx_strand_id
1 'polypeptide(L)'
;MKPGMKLKSQVCNTEVMVIRCGTGQVECGGVPMAEDKPAAPGVPAEGKAAGTLMGKRYVDATGSFELLCVKPGEGSLSVDGVILTIKDAKPLPASD
;
A
#
# COMPACT_ATOMS: atom_id res chain seq x y z
N MET A 1 10.24 -7.11 7.43
CA MET A 1 8.85 -7.25 6.95
C MET A 1 8.61 -8.70 6.55
N LYS A 2 7.39 -9.23 6.70
CA LYS A 2 7.04 -10.59 6.26
C LYS A 2 5.61 -10.64 5.69
N PRO A 3 5.29 -11.59 4.79
CA PRO A 3 3.91 -11.84 4.39
C PRO A 3 2.98 -12.06 5.59
N GLY A 4 1.75 -11.56 5.49
CA GLY A 4 0.73 -11.57 6.55
C GLY A 4 0.84 -10.41 7.55
N MET A 5 1.95 -9.66 7.57
CA MET A 5 2.11 -8.47 8.41
C MET A 5 1.09 -7.39 8.02
N LYS A 6 0.47 -6.74 9.01
CA LYS A 6 -0.40 -5.59 8.79
C LYS A 6 0.38 -4.30 9.05
N LEU A 7 0.40 -3.41 8.07
CA LEU A 7 1.03 -2.10 8.16
C LEU A 7 -0.05 -1.02 8.18
N LYS A 8 0.17 0.02 8.98
CA LYS A 8 -0.74 1.14 9.20
C LYS A 8 -0.03 2.43 8.81
N SER A 9 -0.74 3.26 8.05
CA SER A 9 -0.25 4.57 7.65
C SER A 9 -0.05 5.46 8.88
N GLN A 10 1.00 6.27 8.83
CA GLN A 10 1.31 7.25 9.86
C GLN A 10 0.71 8.63 9.55
N VAL A 11 0.03 8.77 8.40
CA VAL A 11 -0.49 10.06 7.90
C VAL A 11 -1.94 10.00 7.42
N CYS A 12 -2.57 8.82 7.38
CA CYS A 12 -3.98 8.67 7.02
C CYS A 12 -4.55 7.35 7.55
N ASN A 13 -5.77 7.02 7.12
CA ASN A 13 -6.47 5.79 7.52
C ASN A 13 -6.00 4.50 6.81
N THR A 14 -5.11 4.59 5.83
CA THR A 14 -4.69 3.44 5.03
C THR A 14 -4.08 2.35 5.90
N GLU A 15 -4.59 1.13 5.78
CA GLU A 15 -4.00 -0.07 6.35
C GLU A 15 -3.85 -1.11 5.25
N VAL A 16 -2.72 -1.81 5.22
CA VAL A 16 -2.42 -2.84 4.22
C VAL A 16 -1.98 -4.14 4.89
N MET A 17 -2.25 -5.25 4.22
CA MET A 17 -1.65 -6.55 4.51
C MET A 17 -0.55 -6.83 3.49
N VAL A 18 0.62 -7.23 3.97
CA VAL A 18 1.74 -7.63 3.12
C VAL A 18 1.43 -9.00 2.52
N ILE A 19 1.32 -9.09 1.20
CA ILE A 19 1.16 -10.35 0.46
C ILE A 19 2.53 -10.88 0.02
N ARG A 20 3.39 -9.97 -0.44
CA ARG A 20 4.79 -10.23 -0.81
C ARG A 20 5.65 -9.01 -0.45
N CYS A 21 6.88 -9.24 -0.02
CA CYS A 21 7.84 -8.19 0.27
C CYS A 21 9.24 -8.58 -0.20
N GLY A 22 9.99 -7.60 -0.73
CA GLY A 22 11.42 -7.67 -0.97
C GLY A 22 12.21 -6.80 0.01
N THR A 23 13.40 -6.38 -0.41
CA THR A 23 14.17 -5.32 0.26
C THR A 23 13.60 -3.94 -0.10
N GLY A 24 13.35 -3.11 0.91
CA GLY A 24 12.82 -1.75 0.75
C GLY A 24 11.85 -1.39 1.87
N GLN A 25 11.47 -0.11 1.93
CA GLN A 25 10.57 0.44 2.93
C GLN A 25 9.21 0.78 2.32
N VAL A 26 8.15 0.17 2.86
CA VAL A 26 6.77 0.50 2.46
C VAL A 26 6.34 1.80 3.14
N GLU A 27 5.78 2.67 2.33
CA GLU A 27 5.33 4.01 2.71
C GLU A 27 3.88 4.23 2.31
N CYS A 28 3.20 5.11 3.04
CA CYS A 28 1.90 5.64 2.67
C CYS A 28 1.93 7.16 2.81
N GLY A 29 1.53 7.89 1.77
CA GLY A 29 1.58 9.35 1.78
C GLY A 29 2.99 9.92 1.89
N GLY A 30 4.02 9.17 1.48
CA GLY A 30 5.43 9.57 1.59
C GLY A 30 6.07 9.32 2.97
N VAL A 31 5.38 8.64 3.89
CA VAL A 31 5.91 8.32 5.22
C VAL A 31 5.95 6.81 5.43
N PRO A 32 7.04 6.25 6.03
CA PRO A 32 7.11 4.83 6.38
C PRO A 32 5.89 4.36 7.17
N MET A 33 5.32 3.23 6.77
CA MET A 33 4.25 2.59 7.53
C MET A 33 4.81 1.78 8.71
N ALA A 34 4.00 1.60 9.76
CA ALA A 34 4.38 0.83 10.95
C ALA A 34 3.26 -0.14 11.37
N GLU A 35 3.55 -1.07 12.27
CA GLU A 35 2.54 -2.01 12.78
C GLU A 35 1.50 -1.32 13.67
N ASP A 36 1.89 -0.22 14.33
CA ASP A 36 1.04 0.57 15.21
C ASP A 36 0.56 1.86 14.56
N LYS A 37 -0.58 2.36 15.04
CA LYS A 37 -1.05 3.69 14.63
C LYS A 37 -0.31 4.76 15.41
N PRO A 38 -0.01 5.91 14.80
CA PRO A 38 0.49 7.05 15.54
C PRO A 38 -0.62 7.57 16.47
N ALA A 39 -0.23 8.13 17.61
CA ALA A 39 -1.16 8.82 18.51
C ALA A 39 -1.78 10.06 17.84
N ALA A 40 -1.01 10.74 16.98
CA ALA A 40 -1.44 11.86 16.15
C ALA A 40 -0.96 11.62 14.71
N PRO A 41 -1.85 11.26 13.77
CA PRO A 41 -1.48 11.12 12.36
C PRO A 41 -1.01 12.44 11.76
N GLY A 42 0.01 12.38 10.91
CA GLY A 42 0.39 13.50 10.06
C GLY A 42 -0.57 13.69 8.88
N VAL A 43 -0.10 14.38 7.83
CA VAL A 43 -0.81 14.51 6.55
C VAL A 43 0.04 13.95 5.40
N PRO A 44 -0.56 13.39 4.34
CA PRO A 44 0.19 12.94 3.18
C PRO A 44 1.02 14.08 2.56
N ALA A 45 2.23 13.76 2.08
CA ALA A 45 3.05 14.69 1.34
C ALA A 45 2.41 15.12 0.01
N GLU A 46 2.81 16.28 -0.51
CA GLU A 46 2.36 16.78 -1.82
C GLU A 46 2.63 15.75 -2.92
N GLY A 47 1.65 15.53 -3.81
CA GLY A 47 1.72 14.52 -4.86
C GLY A 47 1.64 13.07 -4.37
N LYS A 48 1.50 12.81 -3.06
CA LYS A 48 1.36 11.48 -2.46
C LYS A 48 -0.03 11.24 -1.84
N ALA A 49 -1.04 12.00 -2.27
CA ALA A 49 -2.41 11.97 -1.76
C ALA A 49 -3.44 11.42 -2.78
N ALA A 50 -3.05 10.49 -3.65
CA ALA A 50 -3.94 9.94 -4.69
C ALA A 50 -4.92 8.85 -4.18
N GLY A 51 -4.89 8.54 -2.88
CA GLY A 51 -5.77 7.55 -2.25
C GLY A 51 -5.28 6.11 -2.34
N THR A 52 -5.84 5.28 -1.44
CA THR A 52 -5.73 3.81 -1.46
C THR A 52 -7.14 3.20 -1.41
N LEU A 53 -7.39 2.21 -2.29
CA LEU A 53 -8.70 1.59 -2.47
C LEU A 53 -8.79 0.23 -1.77
N MET A 54 -9.83 0.07 -0.96
CA MET A 54 -10.13 -1.18 -0.23
C MET A 54 -10.21 -2.39 -1.17
N GLY A 55 -9.59 -3.50 -0.78
CA GLY A 55 -9.62 -4.77 -1.53
C GLY A 55 -8.74 -4.79 -2.78
N LYS A 56 -8.11 -3.68 -3.16
CA LYS A 56 -7.15 -3.65 -4.26
C LYS A 56 -5.77 -4.10 -3.80
N ARG A 57 -5.07 -4.76 -4.72
CA ARG A 57 -3.68 -5.18 -4.56
C ARG A 57 -2.78 -4.15 -5.25
N TYR A 58 -1.71 -3.75 -4.58
CA TYR A 58 -0.74 -2.77 -5.04
C TYR A 58 0.60 -3.45 -5.23
N VAL A 59 1.23 -3.26 -6.39
CA VAL A 59 2.49 -3.91 -6.79
C VAL A 59 3.50 -2.90 -7.31
N ASP A 60 4.77 -3.23 -7.12
CA ASP A 60 5.88 -2.54 -7.77
C ASP A 60 6.08 -3.10 -9.18
N ALA A 61 6.89 -2.40 -9.99
CA ALA A 61 7.16 -2.79 -11.37
C ALA A 61 7.81 -4.18 -11.49
N THR A 62 8.55 -4.63 -10.47
CA THR A 62 9.22 -5.94 -10.49
C THR A 62 8.36 -7.08 -9.92
N GLY A 63 7.23 -6.76 -9.28
CA GLY A 63 6.41 -7.74 -8.56
C GLY A 63 7.07 -8.31 -7.30
N SER A 64 8.11 -7.65 -6.79
CA SER A 64 8.80 -7.97 -5.52
C SER A 64 7.96 -7.57 -4.31
N PHE A 65 7.10 -6.57 -4.46
CA PHE A 65 6.14 -6.13 -3.45
C PHE A 65 4.71 -6.35 -3.94
N GLU A 66 3.89 -6.88 -3.05
CA GLU A 66 2.44 -6.97 -3.25
C GLU A 66 1.74 -6.68 -1.92
N LEU A 67 0.91 -5.64 -1.89
CA LEU A 67 0.18 -5.17 -0.71
C LEU A 67 -1.32 -5.21 -0.98
N LEU A 68 -2.10 -5.81 -0.08
CA LEU A 68 -3.56 -5.75 -0.13
C LEU A 68 -4.03 -4.61 0.77
N CYS A 69 -4.77 -3.64 0.23
CA CYS A 69 -5.42 -2.63 1.06
C CYS A 69 -6.58 -3.25 1.85
N VAL A 70 -6.51 -3.16 3.19
CA VAL A 70 -7.53 -3.65 4.13
C VAL A 70 -8.26 -2.54 4.89
N LYS A 71 -7.81 -1.28 4.75
CA LYS A 71 -8.59 -0.09 5.12
C LYS A 71 -8.19 1.06 4.18
N PRO A 72 -9.14 1.75 3.53
CA PRO A 72 -8.81 2.84 2.61
C PRO A 72 -8.38 4.12 3.34
N GLY A 73 -7.69 5.01 2.62
CA GLY A 73 -7.23 6.31 3.10
C GLY A 73 -6.70 7.17 1.96
N GLU A 74 -6.28 8.40 2.28
CA GLU A 74 -5.92 9.43 1.28
C GLU A 74 -4.51 9.30 0.72
N GLY A 75 -3.58 8.70 1.48
CA GLY A 75 -2.20 8.51 1.03
C GLY A 75 -2.08 7.49 -0.09
N SER A 76 -1.14 7.73 -1.01
CA SER A 76 -0.68 6.76 -2.01
C SER A 76 0.33 5.80 -1.40
N LEU A 77 0.35 4.55 -1.84
CA LEU A 77 1.35 3.56 -1.42
C LEU A 77 2.62 3.68 -2.28
N SER A 78 3.78 3.62 -1.63
CA SER A 78 5.09 3.55 -2.28
C SER A 78 6.04 2.56 -1.60
N VAL A 79 7.08 2.18 -2.33
CA VAL A 79 8.28 1.54 -1.77
C VAL A 79 9.48 2.40 -2.12
N ASP A 80 10.26 2.81 -1.11
CA ASP A 80 11.43 3.69 -1.27
C ASP A 80 11.14 4.91 -2.17
N GLY A 81 9.99 5.55 -1.95
CA GLY A 81 9.53 6.70 -2.74
C GLY A 81 8.86 6.39 -4.09
N VAL A 82 8.96 5.16 -4.62
CA VAL A 82 8.37 4.75 -5.91
C VAL A 82 6.92 4.31 -5.71
N ILE A 83 5.98 4.96 -6.42
CA ILE A 83 4.54 4.69 -6.31
C ILE A 83 4.22 3.26 -6.78
N LEU A 84 3.41 2.55 -5.99
CA LEU A 84 2.86 1.26 -6.36
C LEU A 84 1.64 1.42 -7.27
N THR A 85 1.47 0.47 -8.16
CA THR A 85 0.33 0.42 -9.11
C THR A 85 -0.68 -0.63 -8.67
N ILE A 86 -1.97 -0.42 -8.99
CA ILE A 86 -2.97 -1.44 -8.74
C ILE A 86 -2.69 -2.63 -9.67
N LYS A 87 -2.57 -3.82 -9.08
CA LYS A 87 -2.50 -5.08 -9.81
C LYS A 87 -3.86 -5.36 -10.41
N ASP A 88 -4.02 -5.07 -11.69
CA ASP A 88 -5.24 -5.42 -12.40
C ASP A 88 -5.45 -6.94 -12.35
N ALA A 89 -6.70 -7.33 -12.10
CA ALA A 89 -7.11 -8.69 -12.34
C ALA A 89 -7.07 -8.92 -13.85
N LYS A 90 -6.25 -9.86 -14.31
CA LYS A 90 -6.36 -10.33 -15.69
C LYS A 90 -7.81 -10.86 -15.83
N PRO A 91 -8.60 -10.38 -16.80
CA PRO A 91 -9.94 -10.90 -17.02
C PRO A 91 -9.85 -12.42 -17.13
N LEU A 92 -10.66 -13.13 -16.35
CA LEU A 92 -10.82 -14.56 -16.57
C LEU A 92 -11.36 -14.74 -17.99
N PRO A 93 -10.82 -15.68 -18.80
CA PRO A 93 -11.44 -16.00 -20.07
C PRO A 93 -12.90 -16.36 -19.78
N ALA A 94 -13.83 -15.71 -20.50
CA ALA A 94 -15.24 -16.04 -20.39
C ALA A 94 -15.41 -17.54 -20.68
N SER A 95 -16.10 -18.25 -19.80
CA SER A 95 -16.52 -19.63 -20.08
C SER A 95 -17.78 -19.57 -20.92
N ASP A 96 -17.68 -20.01 -22.18
CA ASP A 96 -18.81 -20.45 -23.01
C ASP A 96 -19.12 -21.92 -22.76
#